data_AF-A0A0C3SAQ5-F1
#
_entry.id   AF-A0A0C3SAQ5-F1
#
_cell.length_a   1.000
_cell.length_b   1.000
_cell.length_c   1.000
_cell.angle_alpha   90.00
_cell.angle_beta   90.00
_cell.angle_gamma   90.00
#
_symmetry.space_group_name_H-M   'P 1'
#
loop_
_entity.id
_entity.type
_entity.pdbx_description
1 polymer ?
#
loop_
_entity_poly.entity_id
_entity_poly.type
_entity_poly.pdbx_seq_one_letter_code
_entity_poly.pdbx_strand_id
1 'polypeptide(L)'
;MRCAIAYRSGQHHPQRLSTSDDDAGCRLPGCGRPAFKDEYGNVGQYCSQPHRRQAVRDGISEPCLRCRIWPKNILNDKISDFCSKACAMAVVDSAPAILEIFPNHEVYEQVHSQFTTQWKHPTATPTIMKVRLEALQRRV
;
A
#
# COMPACT_ATOMS: atom_id res chain seq x y z
N MET A 1 -18.82 -18.65 -5.35
CA MET A 1 -17.40 -18.31 -5.13
C MET A 1 -17.12 -16.85 -5.51
N ARG A 2 -17.01 -15.95 -4.54
CA ARG A 2 -16.51 -14.58 -4.76
C ARG A 2 -15.68 -14.15 -3.55
N CYS A 3 -14.36 -14.30 -3.65
CA CYS A 3 -13.41 -13.76 -2.68
C CYS A 3 -13.34 -12.24 -2.89
N ALA A 4 -13.90 -11.48 -1.96
CA ALA A 4 -13.83 -10.03 -1.99
C ALA A 4 -12.39 -9.58 -1.63
N ILE A 5 -11.67 -9.08 -2.61
CA ILE A 5 -10.45 -8.29 -2.39
C ILE A 5 -10.91 -7.00 -1.71
N ALA A 6 -10.37 -6.69 -0.52
CA ALA A 6 -10.62 -5.42 0.16
C ALA A 6 -9.94 -4.30 -0.65
N TYR A 7 -10.67 -3.72 -1.59
CA TYR A 7 -10.28 -2.48 -2.27
C TYR A 7 -10.70 -1.31 -1.37
N ARG A 8 -9.77 -0.39 -1.08
CA ARG A 8 -10.14 0.89 -0.44
C ARG A 8 -10.62 1.86 -1.51
N SER A 9 -11.81 2.43 -1.29
CA SER A 9 -12.32 3.58 -2.01
C SER A 9 -11.86 4.84 -1.26
N GLY A 10 -10.64 5.32 -1.53
CA GLY A 10 -10.09 6.53 -0.93
C GLY A 10 -9.82 7.57 -2.00
N GLN A 11 -10.62 8.64 -2.02
CA GLN A 11 -10.42 9.81 -2.86
C GLN A 11 -9.31 10.67 -2.25
N HIS A 12 -8.08 10.63 -2.76
CA HIS A 12 -7.11 11.74 -2.72
C HIS A 12 -6.01 11.47 -3.75
N HIS A 13 -6.35 11.71 -5.01
CA HIS A 13 -5.38 11.82 -6.10
C HIS A 13 -4.72 13.21 -6.02
N PRO A 14 -3.38 13.34 -6.05
CA PRO A 14 -2.81 14.54 -6.66
C PRO A 14 -3.26 14.54 -8.13
N GLN A 15 -3.89 15.62 -8.55
CA GLN A 15 -4.45 15.81 -9.88
C GLN A 15 -3.42 15.40 -10.96
N ARG A 16 -3.76 14.38 -11.75
CA ARG A 16 -3.02 13.98 -12.94
C ARG A 16 -3.21 15.07 -13.98
N LEU A 17 -2.30 16.03 -14.03
CA LEU A 17 -2.13 16.90 -15.19
C LEU A 17 -1.79 16.00 -16.38
N SER A 18 -2.73 15.95 -17.31
CA SER A 18 -2.66 15.27 -18.59
C SER A 18 -1.37 15.61 -19.33
N THR A 19 -0.45 14.65 -19.36
CA THR A 19 0.62 14.55 -20.36
C THR A 19 0.72 13.09 -20.75
N SER A 20 0.84 12.86 -22.05
CA SER A 20 0.96 11.57 -22.76
C SER A 20 1.51 10.41 -21.93
N ASP A 21 0.76 9.30 -21.86
CA ASP A 21 1.07 8.05 -21.14
C ASP A 21 2.36 7.31 -21.61
N ASP A 22 3.14 7.90 -22.52
CA ASP A 22 4.40 7.34 -23.03
C ASP A 22 5.66 7.75 -22.24
N ASP A 23 5.56 8.66 -21.27
CA ASP A 23 6.71 9.14 -20.48
C ASP A 23 6.47 9.12 -18.95
N ALA A 24 5.80 8.09 -18.43
CA ALA A 24 5.79 7.90 -16.98
C ALA A 24 7.20 7.43 -16.53
N GLY A 25 8.01 8.35 -16.02
CA GLY A 25 9.33 8.07 -15.47
C GLY A 25 9.30 7.18 -14.22
N CYS A 26 10.43 6.55 -13.91
CA CYS A 26 10.63 5.78 -12.69
C CYS A 26 10.45 6.68 -11.45
N ARG A 27 9.54 6.32 -10.55
CA ARG A 27 9.24 7.07 -9.31
C ARG A 27 10.36 7.09 -8.27
N LEU A 28 11.49 6.41 -8.52
CA LEU A 28 12.63 6.44 -7.60
C LEU A 28 13.38 7.77 -7.83
N PRO A 29 13.52 8.64 -6.80
CA PRO A 29 14.21 9.91 -6.93
C PRO A 29 15.62 9.74 -7.51
N GLY A 30 15.97 10.57 -8.49
CA GLY A 30 17.28 10.55 -9.15
C GLY A 30 17.49 9.45 -10.21
N CYS A 31 16.50 8.61 -10.52
CA CYS A 31 16.64 7.57 -11.54
C CYS A 31 16.57 8.10 -12.99
N GLY A 32 15.54 8.88 -13.32
CA GLY A 32 15.33 9.46 -14.65
C GLY A 32 15.00 8.49 -15.79
N ARG A 33 14.99 7.17 -15.56
CA ARG A 33 14.65 6.15 -16.58
C ARG A 33 13.13 6.04 -16.76
N PRO A 34 12.63 5.64 -17.95
CA PRO A 34 11.21 5.36 -18.14
C PRO A 34 10.77 4.21 -17.22
N ALA A 35 9.53 4.25 -16.74
CA ALA A 35 8.97 3.14 -15.99
C ALA A 35 8.78 1.91 -16.87
N PHE A 36 8.79 0.74 -16.24
CA PHE A 36 8.62 -0.53 -16.95
C PHE A 36 7.23 -0.60 -17.59
N LYS A 37 7.17 -0.95 -18.88
CA LYS A 37 5.94 -1.20 -19.62
C LYS A 37 5.83 -2.70 -19.91
N ASP A 38 4.69 -3.31 -19.58
CA ASP A 38 4.46 -4.72 -19.86
C ASP A 38 4.02 -4.95 -21.32
N GLU A 39 3.87 -6.22 -21.71
CA GLU A 39 3.47 -6.63 -23.06
C GLU A 39 2.07 -6.14 -23.47
N TYR A 40 1.22 -5.82 -22.49
CA TYR A 40 -0.14 -5.28 -22.68
C TYR A 40 -0.17 -3.76 -22.70
N GLY A 41 0.99 -3.11 -22.56
CA GLY A 41 1.13 -1.66 -22.55
C GLY A 41 0.86 -1.01 -21.19
N ASN A 42 0.65 -1.78 -20.12
CA ASN A 42 0.49 -1.21 -18.78
C ASN A 42 1.85 -0.69 -18.28
N VAL A 43 1.86 0.55 -17.84
CA VAL A 43 3.05 1.20 -17.31
C VAL A 43 3.09 1.05 -15.79
N GLY A 44 4.17 0.48 -15.28
CA GLY A 44 4.44 0.38 -13.85
C GLY A 44 4.90 1.71 -13.26
N GLN A 45 5.22 1.70 -11.96
CA GLN A 45 5.74 2.90 -11.27
C GLN A 45 7.27 3.02 -11.31
N TYR A 46 7.97 1.94 -11.65
CA TYR A 46 9.42 1.83 -11.53
C TYR A 46 9.98 1.14 -12.76
N CYS A 47 11.20 1.49 -13.15
CA CYS A 47 11.87 0.92 -14.31
C CYS A 47 12.34 -0.53 -14.10
N SER A 48 12.43 -1.00 -12.86
CA SER A 48 13.00 -2.32 -12.55
C SER A 48 12.56 -2.86 -11.18
N GLN A 49 12.69 -4.18 -11.01
CA GLN A 49 12.45 -4.84 -9.72
C GLN A 49 13.37 -4.33 -8.59
N PRO A 50 14.68 -4.12 -8.80
CA PRO A 50 15.53 -3.47 -7.80
C PRO A 50 15.00 -2.11 -7.32
N HIS A 51 14.54 -1.26 -8.24
CA HIS A 51 14.00 0.07 -7.88
C HIS A 51 12.68 -0.01 -7.12
N ARG A 52 11.85 -1.01 -7.42
CA ARG A 52 10.64 -1.30 -6.63
C ARG A 52 10.99 -1.64 -5.17
N ARG A 53 11.98 -2.51 -4.95
CA ARG A 53 12.42 -2.88 -3.58
C ARG A 53 13.07 -1.71 -2.87
N GLN A 54 13.88 -0.94 -3.59
CA GLN A 54 14.54 0.25 -3.05
C GLN A 54 13.51 1.27 -2.57
N ALA A 55 12.47 1.52 -3.36
CA ALA A 55 11.41 2.45 -2.97
C ALA A 55 10.66 2.04 -1.70
N VAL A 56 10.50 0.73 -1.43
CA VAL A 56 9.94 0.27 -0.16
C VAL A 56 10.91 0.51 1.00
N ARG A 57 12.20 0.20 0.81
CA ARG A 57 13.23 0.42 1.84
C ARG A 57 13.39 1.89 2.22
N ASP A 58 13.32 2.77 1.23
CA ASP A 58 13.46 4.22 1.41
C ASP A 58 12.16 4.89 1.86
N GLY A 59 11.09 4.12 2.09
CA GLY A 59 9.79 4.64 2.51
C GLY A 59 9.02 5.43 1.45
N ILE A 60 9.49 5.43 0.20
CA ILE A 60 8.86 6.12 -0.95
C ILE A 60 7.54 5.46 -1.36
N SER A 61 7.46 4.14 -1.23
CA SER A 61 6.25 3.34 -1.53
C SER A 61 5.82 2.52 -0.34
N GLU A 62 4.51 2.45 -0.13
CA GLU A 62 3.94 1.59 0.91
C GLU A 62 4.22 0.11 0.62
N PRO A 63 4.72 -0.65 1.62
CA PRO A 63 4.97 -2.07 1.47
C PRO A 63 3.67 -2.89 1.38
N CYS A 64 3.75 -4.02 0.68
CA CYS A 64 2.77 -5.09 0.78
C CYS A 64 2.63 -5.56 2.24
N LEU A 65 1.38 -5.61 2.76
CA LEU A 65 1.11 -5.99 4.15
C LEU A 65 1.54 -7.43 4.48
N ARG A 66 1.64 -8.31 3.47
CA ARG A 66 2.06 -9.70 3.65
C ARG A 66 3.57 -9.88 3.59
N CYS A 67 4.18 -9.58 2.43
CA CYS A 67 5.59 -9.92 2.19
C CYS A 67 6.57 -8.83 2.59
N ARG A 68 6.11 -7.56 2.70
CA ARG A 68 6.92 -6.40 3.10
C ARG A 68 8.13 -6.08 2.19
N ILE A 69 8.27 -6.78 1.07
CA ILE A 69 9.42 -6.65 0.15
C ILE A 69 9.09 -5.76 -1.05
N TRP A 70 7.85 -5.84 -1.53
CA TRP A 70 7.41 -5.20 -2.76
C TRP A 70 6.38 -4.10 -2.46
N PRO A 71 6.32 -3.05 -3.29
CA PRO A 71 5.27 -2.06 -3.18
C PRO A 71 3.91 -2.71 -3.43
N LYS A 72 2.89 -2.12 -2.84
CA LYS A 72 1.48 -2.43 -3.13
C LYS A 72 1.19 -2.40 -4.62
N ASN A 73 0.35 -3.32 -5.10
CA ASN A 73 -0.02 -3.33 -6.51
C ASN A 73 -1.06 -2.25 -6.80
N ILE A 74 -0.92 -1.57 -7.93
CA ILE A 74 -1.92 -0.62 -8.45
C ILE A 74 -2.46 -1.18 -9.76
N LEU A 75 -3.77 -1.38 -9.82
CA LEU A 75 -4.45 -1.86 -11.01
C LEU A 75 -5.66 -0.97 -11.27
N ASN A 76 -5.73 -0.33 -12.44
CA ASN A 76 -6.83 0.57 -12.83
C ASN A 76 -7.14 1.60 -11.72
N ASP A 77 -6.11 2.32 -11.27
CA ASP A 77 -6.15 3.31 -10.19
C ASP A 77 -6.58 2.79 -8.81
N LYS A 78 -6.74 1.48 -8.65
CA LYS A 78 -7.05 0.85 -7.36
C LYS A 78 -5.79 0.29 -6.73
N ILE A 79 -5.49 0.77 -5.52
CA ILE A 79 -4.38 0.30 -4.69
C ILE A 79 -4.84 -0.93 -3.92
N SER A 80 -4.12 -2.05 -4.07
CA SER A 80 -4.28 -3.23 -3.22
C SER A 80 -3.37 -3.13 -2.00
N ASP A 81 -3.81 -3.66 -0.86
CA ASP A 81 -2.92 -3.82 0.31
C ASP A 81 -1.78 -4.84 0.09
N PHE A 82 -1.82 -5.57 -1.03
CA PHE A 82 -0.87 -6.62 -1.37
C PHE A 82 -0.17 -6.36 -2.70
N CYS A 83 1.07 -6.84 -2.83
CA CYS A 83 1.82 -6.75 -4.10
C CYS A 83 1.34 -7.75 -5.16
N SER A 84 0.55 -8.76 -4.79
CA SER A 84 0.05 -9.79 -5.70
C SER A 84 -1.16 -10.50 -5.12
N LYS A 85 -1.92 -11.16 -6.01
CA LYS A 85 -3.01 -12.06 -5.63
C LYS A 85 -2.54 -13.19 -4.70
N ALA A 86 -1.35 -13.76 -4.95
CA ALA A 86 -0.78 -14.79 -4.10
C ALA A 86 -0.54 -14.29 -2.67
N CYS A 87 -0.03 -13.07 -2.50
CA CYS A 87 0.13 -12.46 -1.17
C CYS A 87 -1.22 -12.23 -0.47
N ALA A 88 -2.24 -11.80 -1.22
CA ALA A 88 -3.59 -11.62 -0.67
C ALA A 88 -4.21 -12.95 -0.23
N MET A 89 -4.13 -13.99 -1.07
CA MET A 89 -4.66 -15.32 -0.77
C MET A 89 -3.94 -15.95 0.42
N ALA A 90 -2.61 -15.86 0.49
CA ALA A 90 -1.86 -16.39 1.62
C ALA A 90 -2.29 -15.81 2.98
N VAL A 91 -2.74 -14.54 3.02
CA VAL A 91 -3.32 -13.95 4.24
C VAL A 91 -4.67 -14.58 4.55
N VAL A 92 -5.55 -14.67 3.55
CA VAL A 92 -6.90 -15.25 3.70
C VAL A 92 -6.83 -16.71 4.16
N ASP A 93 -5.91 -17.48 3.60
CA ASP A 93 -5.71 -18.90 3.93
C ASP A 93 -5.13 -19.07 5.35
N SER A 94 -4.36 -18.08 5.82
CA SER A 94 -3.82 -18.04 7.18
C SER A 94 -4.75 -17.41 8.22
N ALA A 95 -5.99 -17.07 7.86
CA ALA A 95 -6.90 -16.39 8.76
C ALA A 95 -7.31 -17.30 9.94
N PRO A 96 -7.45 -16.75 11.17
CA PRO A 96 -7.30 -15.34 11.53
C PRO A 96 -5.83 -14.88 11.52
N ALA A 97 -5.55 -13.75 10.88
CA ALA A 97 -4.20 -13.21 10.76
C ALA A 97 -4.12 -11.77 11.28
N ILE A 98 -3.04 -11.47 12.02
CA ILE A 98 -2.73 -10.12 12.50
C ILE A 98 -1.59 -9.57 11.64
N LEU A 99 -1.89 -8.54 10.85
CA LEU A 99 -0.92 -7.85 10.01
C LEU A 99 -0.51 -6.54 10.64
N GLU A 100 0.79 -6.26 10.66
CA GLU A 100 1.32 -4.98 11.14
C GLU A 100 1.14 -3.90 10.08
N ILE A 101 0.68 -2.73 10.50
CA ILE A 101 0.60 -1.52 9.67
C ILE A 101 1.80 -0.64 10.01
N PHE A 102 2.60 -0.30 9.00
CA PHE A 102 3.80 0.51 9.18
C PHE A 102 3.47 2.01 9.31
N PRO A 103 4.31 2.82 9.99
CA PRO A 103 4.07 4.25 10.17
C PRO A 103 3.93 5.05 8.88
N ASN A 104 4.58 4.61 7.80
CA ASN A 104 4.49 5.25 6.48
C ASN A 104 3.26 4.81 5.67
N HIS A 105 2.28 4.17 6.30
CA HIS A 105 1.04 3.75 5.68
C HIS A 105 -0.07 4.75 6.02
N GLU A 106 -0.87 5.15 5.03
CA GLU A 106 -2.00 6.08 5.21
C GLU A 106 -2.94 5.68 6.37
N VAL A 107 -3.21 4.38 6.54
CA VAL A 107 -4.09 3.87 7.60
C VAL A 107 -3.48 4.06 8.98
N TYR A 108 -2.16 3.93 9.09
CA TYR A 108 -1.48 4.22 10.34
C TYR A 108 -1.71 5.69 10.71
N GLU A 109 -1.50 6.59 9.76
CA GLU A 109 -1.71 8.04 9.96
C GLU A 109 -3.15 8.35 10.38
N GLN A 110 -4.14 7.76 9.69
CA GLN A 110 -5.55 7.95 10.03
C GLN A 110 -5.87 7.48 11.46
N VAL A 111 -5.45 6.25 11.83
CA VAL A 111 -5.69 5.70 13.17
C VAL A 111 -4.93 6.49 14.23
N HIS A 112 -3.69 6.88 13.96
CA HIS A 112 -2.87 7.68 14.86
C HIS A 112 -3.48 9.06 15.10
N SER A 113 -3.88 9.74 14.03
CA SER A 113 -4.54 11.04 14.11
C SER A 113 -5.83 10.94 14.93
N GLN A 114 -6.69 9.96 14.62
CA GLN A 114 -7.92 9.74 15.37
C GLN A 114 -7.64 9.49 16.86
N PHE A 115 -6.70 8.61 17.18
CA PHE A 115 -6.35 8.28 18.57
C PHE A 115 -5.86 9.52 19.33
N THR A 116 -4.94 10.27 18.73
CA THR A 116 -4.31 11.43 19.38
C THR A 116 -5.27 12.61 19.52
N THR A 117 -6.11 12.88 18.52
CA THR A 117 -7.10 13.97 18.56
C THR A 117 -8.28 13.65 19.49
N GLN A 118 -8.68 12.38 19.61
CA GLN A 118 -9.84 11.98 20.41
C GLN A 118 -9.47 11.52 21.83
N TRP A 119 -8.20 11.64 22.22
CA TRP A 119 -7.77 11.32 23.58
C TRP A 119 -8.36 12.32 24.58
N LYS A 120 -9.29 11.85 25.42
CA LYS A 120 -10.01 12.68 26.41
C LYS A 120 -9.57 12.42 27.86
N HIS A 121 -8.65 11.49 28.09
CA HIS A 121 -8.21 11.19 29.45
C HIS A 121 -7.33 12.33 29.98
N PRO A 122 -7.37 12.66 31.29
CA PRO A 122 -6.59 13.77 31.85
C PRO A 122 -5.07 13.62 31.78
N THR A 123 -4.57 12.42 31.49
CA THR A 123 -3.14 12.16 31.33
C THR A 123 -2.66 12.54 29.94
N ALA A 124 -1.35 12.74 29.80
CA ALA A 124 -0.72 12.87 28.48
C ALA A 124 -1.12 11.70 27.56
N THR A 125 -1.31 12.02 26.28
CA THR A 125 -1.61 11.02 25.24
C THR A 125 -0.46 10.02 25.15
N PRO A 126 -0.72 8.71 25.24
CA PRO A 126 0.34 7.71 25.21
C PRO A 126 0.95 7.57 23.81
N THR A 127 2.20 7.10 23.77
CA THR A 127 2.89 6.80 22.51
C THR A 127 2.31 5.54 21.87
N ILE A 128 1.83 5.65 20.64
CA ILE A 128 1.35 4.49 19.87
C ILE A 128 2.56 3.66 19.45
N MET A 129 2.64 2.42 19.95
CA MET A 129 3.73 1.50 19.62
C MET A 129 3.50 0.76 18.30
N LYS A 130 2.27 0.28 18.07
CA LYS A 130 1.92 -0.54 16.89
C LYS A 130 0.46 -0.36 16.52
N VAL A 131 0.18 -0.32 15.22
CA VAL A 131 -1.16 -0.45 14.64
C VAL A 131 -1.22 -1.77 13.87
N ARG A 132 -2.33 -2.51 14.00
CA ARG A 132 -2.50 -3.83 13.38
C ARG A 132 -3.83 -3.91 12.64
N LEU A 133 -3.83 -4.61 11.51
CA LEU A 133 -5.01 -5.02 10.77
C LEU A 133 -5.33 -6.47 11.13
N GLU A 134 -6.58 -6.73 11.51
CA GLU A 134 -7.09 -8.08 11.72
C GLU A 134 -7.78 -8.56 10.44
N ALA A 135 -7.26 -9.65 9.86
CA ALA A 135 -7.86 -10.32 8.73
C ALA A 135 -8.62 -11.56 9.23
N LEU A 136 -9.95 -11.51 9.14
CA LEU A 136 -10.86 -12.57 9.56
C LEU A 136 -11.60 -13.15 8.35
N GLN A 137 -11.81 -14.46 8.33
CA GLN A 137 -12.77 -15.07 7.42
C GLN A 137 -14.18 -14.75 7.91
N ARG A 138 -15.03 -14.21 7.02
CA ARG A 138 -16.46 -14.10 7.31
C ARG A 138 -17.02 -15.53 7.39
N ARG A 139 -17.47 -15.94 8.57
CA ARG A 139 -18.26 -17.16 8.73
C ARG A 139 -19.56 -16.98 7.96
N VAL A 140 -19.87 -17.94 7.09
CA VAL A 140 -21.14 -18.03 6.35
C VAL A 140 -22.18 -18.65 7.25
#